data_AF-A0A7K3GV55-F1
#
_entry.id   AF-A0A7K3GV55-F1
#
_cell.length_a   1.000
_cell.length_b   1.000
_cell.length_c   1.000
_cell.angle_alpha   90.00
_cell.angle_beta   90.00
_cell.angle_gamma   90.00
#
_symmetry.space_group_name_H-M   'P 1'
#
loop_
_entity.id
_entity.type
_entity.pdbx_description
1 polymer ?
#
loop_
_entity_poly.entity_id
_entity_poly.type
_entity_poly.pdbx_seq_one_letter_code
_entity_poly.pdbx_strand_id
1 'polypeptide(L)'
;MLYPFPSRTPLTPDQVEQGFDYLLALQMGGGNYVSGHTPASPELAFLLLRLAENIVFPVTGVLGDGEPHADSFALDEVGCILLSALRDWTRDSPTTAVLGIARSIIRFVENVIPDPDDHGDTRATLETMRDEHLEWARTVQSMTPRP
;
A
#
# COMPACT_ATOMS: atom_id res chain seq x y z
N MET A 1 -18.98 -4.50 -13.65
CA MET A 1 -19.54 -4.17 -12.32
C MET A 1 -18.64 -3.09 -11.77
N LEU A 2 -19.06 -1.83 -11.76
CA LEU A 2 -18.24 -0.73 -11.23
C LEU A 2 -18.16 -0.95 -9.72
N TYR A 3 -16.98 -1.33 -9.20
CA TYR A 3 -16.76 -1.32 -7.76
C TYR A 3 -16.90 0.12 -7.29
N PRO A 4 -17.91 0.46 -6.47
CA PRO A 4 -17.94 1.78 -5.87
C PRO A 4 -16.74 1.85 -4.93
N PHE A 5 -15.80 2.75 -5.22
CA PHE A 5 -14.73 3.10 -4.31
C PHE A 5 -15.36 3.45 -2.97
N PRO A 6 -15.06 2.74 -1.86
CA PRO A 6 -15.43 3.29 -0.57
C PRO A 6 -14.71 4.63 -0.47
N SER A 7 -15.46 5.70 -0.21
CA SER A 7 -14.92 7.02 0.12
C SER A 7 -14.02 6.86 1.34
N ARG A 8 -12.75 6.50 1.12
CA ARG A 8 -11.84 6.18 2.22
C ARG A 8 -11.49 7.49 2.90
N THR A 9 -11.79 7.58 4.18
CA THR A 9 -11.17 8.58 5.05
C THR A 9 -9.66 8.56 4.78
N PRO A 10 -9.00 9.67 4.43
CA PRO A 10 -7.56 9.72 4.21
C PRO A 10 -6.78 9.05 5.35
N LEU A 11 -5.63 8.44 5.06
CA LEU A 11 -4.72 8.06 6.13
C LEU A 11 -4.20 9.33 6.81
N THR A 12 -4.08 9.33 8.14
CA THR A 12 -3.43 10.42 8.85
C THR A 12 -1.91 10.37 8.61
N PRO A 13 -1.17 11.48 8.80
CA PRO A 13 0.29 11.46 8.70
C PRO A 13 0.94 10.37 9.57
N ASP A 14 0.51 10.24 10.83
CA ASP A 14 1.01 9.21 11.75
C ASP A 14 0.77 7.77 11.24
N GLN A 15 -0.37 7.54 10.60
CA GLN A 15 -0.70 6.24 10.00
C GLN A 15 0.19 5.95 8.78
N VAL A 16 0.48 6.96 7.96
CA VAL A 16 1.40 6.83 6.83
C VAL A 16 2.80 6.49 7.35
N GLU A 17 3.32 7.26 8.31
CA GLU A 17 4.64 7.01 8.91
C GLU A 17 4.72 5.60 9.49
N GLN A 18 3.76 5.22 10.33
CA GLN A 18 3.71 3.89 10.94
C GLN A 18 3.70 2.76 9.91
N GLY A 19 2.90 2.88 8.84
CA GLY A 19 2.80 1.86 7.80
C GLY A 19 4.11 1.69 7.04
N PHE A 20 4.70 2.79 6.58
CA PHE A 20 5.94 2.75 5.82
C PHE A 20 7.16 2.38 6.67
N ASP A 21 7.23 2.82 7.93
CA ASP A 21 8.32 2.42 8.84
C ASP A 21 8.31 0.91 9.08
N TYR A 22 7.12 0.30 9.17
CA TYR A 22 7.00 -1.16 9.23
C TYR A 22 7.52 -1.84 7.96
N LEU A 23 7.16 -1.34 6.77
CA LEU A 23 7.65 -1.88 5.50
C LEU A 23 9.17 -1.75 5.37
N LEU A 24 9.73 -0.59 5.70
CA LEU A 24 11.17 -0.33 5.64
C LEU A 24 11.94 -1.19 6.65
N ALA A 25 11.43 -1.35 7.87
CA ALA A 25 12.03 -2.25 8.86
C ALA A 25 12.03 -3.71 8.38
N LEU A 26 10.93 -4.15 7.74
CA LEU A 26 10.83 -5.50 7.18
C LEU A 26 11.78 -5.71 6.00
N GLN A 27 11.92 -4.72 5.12
CA GLN A 27 12.86 -4.70 3.99
C GLN A 27 14.31 -4.86 4.48
N MET A 28 14.70 -4.12 5.52
CA MET A 28 16.08 -4.09 6.03
C MET A 28 16.46 -5.32 6.86
N GLY A 29 15.50 -5.91 7.57
CA GLY A 29 15.80 -6.85 8.66
C GLY A 29 15.18 -8.23 8.52
N GLY A 30 14.64 -8.58 7.35
CA GLY A 30 14.24 -9.94 6.97
C GLY A 30 13.52 -10.74 8.05
N GLY A 31 12.21 -10.51 8.24
CA GLY A 31 11.31 -11.32 9.09
C GLY A 31 11.54 -11.29 10.62
N ASN A 32 12.79 -11.30 11.08
CA ASN A 32 13.17 -11.38 12.50
C ASN A 32 13.32 -10.01 13.17
N TYR A 33 13.62 -8.94 12.42
CA TYR A 33 13.74 -7.58 12.99
C TYR A 33 12.41 -6.98 13.44
N VAL A 34 11.31 -7.35 12.79
CA VAL A 34 10.00 -6.74 13.03
C VAL A 34 9.37 -7.18 14.35
N SER A 35 9.75 -8.36 14.85
CA SER A 35 9.24 -8.92 16.09
C SER A 35 9.57 -8.10 17.34
N GLY A 36 10.47 -7.10 17.26
CA GLY A 36 10.94 -6.30 18.40
C GLY A 36 10.45 -4.85 18.48
N HIS A 37 9.81 -4.31 17.43
CA HIS A 37 9.48 -2.86 17.38
C HIS A 37 7.98 -2.56 17.21
N THR A 38 7.20 -3.45 16.60
CA THR A 38 5.74 -3.28 16.52
C THR A 38 5.08 -4.64 16.54
N PRO A 39 4.32 -4.99 17.60
CA PRO A 39 3.63 -6.26 17.63
C PRO A 39 2.61 -6.32 16.48
N ALA A 40 2.53 -7.47 15.81
CA ALA A 40 1.48 -7.71 14.83
C ALA A 40 0.13 -7.55 15.53
N SER A 41 -0.66 -6.57 15.10
CA SER A 41 -1.98 -6.27 15.64
C SER A 41 -3.01 -6.20 14.52
N PRO A 42 -4.29 -6.42 14.79
CA PRO A 42 -5.34 -6.24 13.80
C PRO A 42 -5.36 -4.84 13.20
N GLU A 43 -5.13 -3.81 14.02
CA GLU A 43 -5.10 -2.40 13.59
C GLU A 43 -3.98 -2.18 12.55
N LEU A 44 -2.81 -2.75 12.78
CA LEU A 44 -1.71 -2.70 11.82
C LEU A 44 -2.06 -3.45 10.52
N ALA A 45 -2.79 -4.56 10.58
CA ALA A 45 -3.24 -5.28 9.39
C ALA A 45 -4.19 -4.41 8.55
N PHE A 46 -5.16 -3.75 9.19
CA PHE A 46 -6.06 -2.82 8.50
C PHE A 46 -5.31 -1.61 7.93
N LEU A 47 -4.34 -1.07 8.67
CA LEU A 47 -3.49 0.02 8.17
C LEU A 47 -2.71 -0.39 6.93
N LEU A 48 -2.02 -1.53 6.97
CA LEU A 48 -1.26 -2.06 5.85
C LEU A 48 -2.15 -2.40 4.66
N LEU A 49 -3.35 -2.93 4.89
CA LEU A 49 -4.32 -3.16 3.82
C LEU A 49 -4.70 -1.85 3.13
N ARG A 50 -5.00 -0.80 3.92
CA ARG A 50 -5.29 0.52 3.36
C ARG A 50 -4.12 1.12 2.60
N LEU A 51 -2.90 0.89 3.08
CA LEU A 51 -1.70 1.30 2.38
C LEU A 51 -1.51 0.54 1.06
N ALA A 52 -1.73 -0.78 1.06
CA ALA A 52 -1.72 -1.59 -0.17
C ALA A 52 -2.73 -1.06 -1.18
N GLU A 53 -3.92 -0.68 -0.73
CA GLU A 53 -4.95 -0.11 -1.60
C GLU A 53 -4.52 1.24 -2.19
N ASN A 54 -3.85 2.10 -1.42
CA ASN A 54 -3.33 3.39 -1.90
C ASN A 54 -2.14 3.24 -2.86
N ILE A 55 -1.38 2.14 -2.77
CA ILE A 55 -0.21 1.87 -3.62
C ILE A 55 -0.61 1.15 -4.91
N VAL A 56 -1.38 0.08 -4.79
CA VAL A 56 -1.71 -0.79 -5.93
C VAL A 56 -2.66 -0.07 -6.87
N PHE A 57 -3.67 0.62 -6.33
CA PHE A 57 -4.75 1.15 -7.14
C PHE A 57 -4.33 2.22 -8.16
N PRO A 58 -3.49 3.23 -7.81
CA PRO A 58 -3.04 4.22 -8.79
C PRO A 58 -2.16 3.64 -9.91
N VAL A 59 -1.51 2.50 -9.65
CA VAL A 59 -0.55 1.87 -10.56
C VAL A 59 -1.24 0.88 -11.48
N THR A 60 -2.22 0.13 -10.96
CA THR A 60 -2.91 -0.90 -11.72
C THR A 60 -4.20 -0.41 -12.35
N GLY A 61 -4.83 0.61 -11.77
CA GLY A 61 -6.13 1.10 -12.19
C GLY A 61 -6.11 1.57 -13.64
N VAL A 62 -7.16 1.24 -14.41
CA VAL A 62 -7.45 1.98 -15.65
C VAL A 62 -7.96 3.37 -15.27
N LEU A 63 -7.05 4.22 -14.81
CA LEU A 63 -7.29 5.60 -14.42
C LEU A 63 -6.37 6.50 -15.23
N GLY A 64 -6.98 7.36 -16.04
CA GLY A 64 -6.26 8.34 -16.83
C GLY A 64 -7.02 8.74 -18.09
N ASP A 65 -6.53 9.81 -18.70
CA ASP A 65 -7.12 10.46 -19.88
C ASP A 65 -6.67 9.76 -21.19
N GLY A 66 -5.74 8.80 -21.08
CA GLY A 66 -5.18 8.05 -22.19
C GLY A 66 -6.09 6.91 -22.65
N GLU A 67 -5.93 6.49 -23.92
CA GLU A 67 -6.69 5.37 -24.46
C GLU A 67 -6.20 4.06 -23.82
N PRO A 68 -7.07 3.33 -23.09
CA PRO A 68 -6.65 2.13 -22.38
C PRO A 68 -6.22 1.02 -23.34
N HIS A 69 -5.12 0.34 -23.01
CA HIS A 69 -4.64 -0.82 -23.77
C HIS A 69 -5.09 -2.14 -23.11
N ALA A 70 -5.04 -3.24 -23.86
CA ALA A 70 -5.37 -4.57 -23.34
C ALA A 70 -4.59 -4.92 -22.06
N ASP A 71 -3.31 -4.53 -22.02
CA ASP A 71 -2.44 -4.73 -20.87
C ASP A 71 -2.88 -3.90 -19.65
N SER A 72 -3.45 -2.71 -19.85
CA SER A 72 -3.99 -1.88 -18.77
C SER A 72 -5.21 -2.55 -18.10
N PHE A 73 -6.08 -3.18 -18.88
CA PHE A 73 -7.22 -3.93 -18.35
C PHE A 73 -6.76 -5.20 -17.60
N ALA A 74 -5.75 -5.89 -18.13
CA ALA A 74 -5.17 -7.05 -17.45
C ALA A 74 -4.54 -6.65 -16.12
N LEU A 75 -3.82 -5.52 -16.09
CA LEU A 75 -3.19 -5.02 -14.88
C LEU A 75 -4.23 -4.57 -13.83
N ASP A 76 -5.30 -3.90 -14.24
CA ASP A 76 -6.42 -3.50 -13.36
C ASP A 76 -7.07 -4.70 -12.69
N GLU A 77 -7.38 -5.74 -13.46
CA GLU A 77 -7.95 -6.97 -12.91
C GLU A 77 -6.99 -7.66 -11.93
N VAL A 78 -5.69 -7.71 -12.24
CA VAL A 78 -4.66 -8.24 -11.32
C VAL A 78 -4.62 -7.44 -10.02
N GLY A 79 -4.69 -6.10 -10.09
CA GLY A 79 -4.77 -5.24 -8.92
C GLY A 79 -6.03 -5.49 -8.08
N CYS A 80 -7.18 -5.64 -8.72
CA CYS A 80 -8.44 -5.99 -8.05
C CYS A 80 -8.37 -7.36 -7.36
N ILE A 81 -7.82 -8.38 -8.02
CA ILE A 81 -7.67 -9.73 -7.45
C ILE A 81 -6.73 -9.71 -6.25
N LEU A 82 -5.57 -9.05 -6.36
CA LEU A 82 -4.62 -8.92 -5.27
C LEU A 82 -5.27 -8.26 -4.05
N LEU A 83 -5.91 -7.10 -4.22
CA LEU A 83 -6.54 -6.38 -3.12
C LEU A 83 -7.69 -7.18 -2.50
N SER A 84 -8.44 -7.94 -3.30
CA SER A 84 -9.50 -8.81 -2.79
C SER A 84 -8.93 -9.94 -1.93
N ALA A 85 -7.86 -10.60 -2.38
CA ALA A 85 -7.18 -11.63 -1.59
C ALA A 85 -6.63 -11.08 -0.27
N LEU A 86 -6.05 -9.88 -0.27
CA LEU A 86 -5.55 -9.22 0.95
C LEU A 86 -6.70 -8.84 1.90
N ARG A 87 -7.85 -8.38 1.38
CA ARG A 87 -9.05 -8.09 2.18
C ARG A 87 -9.60 -9.34 2.85
N ASP A 88 -9.73 -10.43 2.09
CA ASP A 88 -10.25 -11.70 2.61
C ASP A 88 -9.32 -12.25 3.70
N TRP A 89 -8.01 -12.21 3.48
CA TRP A 89 -7.05 -12.63 4.51
C TRP A 89 -7.10 -11.74 5.76
N THR A 90 -7.20 -10.42 5.59
CA THR A 90 -7.35 -9.49 6.72
C THR A 90 -8.62 -9.77 7.51
N ARG A 91 -9.71 -10.10 6.82
CA ARG A 91 -11.00 -10.45 7.44
C ARG A 91 -10.91 -11.74 8.24
N ASP A 92 -10.28 -12.77 7.68
CA ASP A 92 -10.28 -14.10 8.28
C ASP A 92 -9.24 -14.25 9.40
N SER A 93 -8.09 -13.57 9.28
CA SER A 93 -6.99 -13.72 10.25
C SER A 93 -6.09 -12.47 10.31
N PRO A 94 -6.59 -11.33 10.84
CA PRO A 94 -5.95 -10.03 10.74
C PRO A 94 -4.53 -10.01 11.34
N THR A 95 -4.33 -10.58 12.53
CA THR A 95 -3.00 -10.62 13.17
C THR A 95 -1.96 -11.37 12.34
N THR A 96 -2.35 -12.45 11.66
CA THR A 96 -1.43 -13.22 10.79
C THR A 96 -1.22 -12.56 9.43
N ALA A 97 -2.21 -11.78 8.98
CA ALA A 97 -2.19 -11.11 7.70
C ALA A 97 -1.14 -9.99 7.63
N VAL A 98 -0.79 -9.36 8.77
CA VAL A 98 0.20 -8.26 8.85
C VAL A 98 1.46 -8.55 8.03
N LEU A 99 2.13 -9.67 8.29
CA LEU A 99 3.38 -10.02 7.60
C LEU A 99 3.14 -10.38 6.13
N GLY A 100 2.01 -11.02 5.82
CA GLY A 100 1.61 -11.37 4.46
C GLY A 100 1.38 -10.13 3.60
N ILE A 101 0.57 -9.19 4.09
CA ILE A 101 0.25 -7.93 3.42
C ILE A 101 1.53 -7.12 3.21
N ALA A 102 2.36 -6.94 4.23
CA ALA A 102 3.61 -6.19 4.11
C ALA A 102 4.56 -6.79 3.04
N ARG A 103 4.71 -8.12 3.03
CA ARG A 103 5.49 -8.81 1.99
C ARG A 103 4.90 -8.64 0.60
N SER A 104 3.58 -8.68 0.48
CA SER A 104 2.89 -8.46 -0.79
C SER A 104 3.10 -7.03 -1.30
N ILE A 105 3.03 -6.01 -0.43
CA ILE A 105 3.32 -4.62 -0.79
C ILE A 105 4.77 -4.50 -1.26
N ILE A 106 5.73 -4.99 -0.48
CA ILE A 106 7.16 -4.94 -0.84
C ILE A 106 7.41 -5.57 -2.20
N ARG A 107 6.88 -6.77 -2.44
CA ARG A 107 7.04 -7.47 -3.74
C ARG A 107 6.37 -6.71 -4.88
N PHE A 108 5.21 -6.13 -4.64
CA PHE A 108 4.54 -5.30 -5.65
C PHE A 108 5.40 -4.08 -5.99
N VAL A 109 5.91 -3.38 -4.98
CA VAL A 109 6.80 -2.22 -5.18
C VAL A 109 8.09 -2.63 -5.89
N GLU A 110 8.70 -3.76 -5.54
CA GLU A 110 9.93 -4.25 -6.18
C GLU A 110 9.73 -4.64 -7.65
N ASN A 111 8.58 -5.22 -8.01
CA ASN A 111 8.40 -5.85 -9.32
C ASN A 111 7.53 -5.06 -10.30
N VAL A 112 6.75 -4.09 -9.83
CA VAL A 112 5.74 -3.39 -10.66
C VAL A 112 6.03 -1.89 -10.80
N ILE A 113 6.71 -1.27 -9.82
CA ILE A 113 6.95 0.18 -9.81
C ILE A 113 8.21 0.60 -10.59
N PRO A 114 9.37 -0.09 -10.48
CA PRO A 114 10.56 0.31 -11.18
C PRO A 114 10.39 0.21 -12.69
N ASP A 115 11.14 1.03 -13.41
CA ASP A 115 11.30 0.86 -14.84
C ASP A 115 11.89 -0.55 -15.10
N PRO A 116 11.38 -1.32 -16.06
CA PRO A 116 11.92 -2.64 -16.38
C PRO A 116 13.42 -2.62 -16.69
N ASP A 117 13.97 -1.50 -17.15
CA ASP A 117 15.40 -1.32 -17.45
C ASP A 117 16.22 -0.75 -16.27
N ASP A 118 15.55 -0.29 -15.19
CA ASP A 118 16.15 0.20 -13.96
C ASP A 118 15.51 -0.50 -12.76
N HIS A 119 16.12 -1.61 -12.35
CA HIS A 119 15.77 -2.30 -11.10
C HIS A 119 16.26 -1.49 -9.90
N GLY A 120 15.67 -0.31 -9.72
CA GLY A 120 16.03 0.65 -8.70
C GLY A 120 15.99 0.09 -7.28
N ASP A 121 16.58 0.83 -6.34
CA ASP A 121 16.58 0.45 -4.93
C ASP A 121 15.15 0.51 -4.37
N THR A 122 14.54 -0.66 -4.14
CA THR A 122 13.20 -0.79 -3.55
C THR A 122 13.06 -0.02 -2.24
N ARG A 123 14.14 0.09 -1.46
CA ARG A 123 14.13 0.88 -0.22
C ARG A 123 13.96 2.36 -0.54
N ALA A 124 14.73 2.89 -1.48
CA ALA A 124 14.61 4.27 -1.93
C ALA A 124 13.21 4.53 -2.51
N THR A 125 12.65 3.60 -3.28
CA THR A 125 11.26 3.69 -3.78
C THR A 125 10.25 3.79 -2.63
N LEU A 126 10.36 2.94 -1.60
CA LEU A 126 9.49 2.98 -0.44
C LEU A 126 9.65 4.29 0.38
N GLU A 127 10.87 4.82 0.48
CA GLU A 127 11.14 6.11 1.12
C GLU A 127 10.47 7.27 0.35
N THR A 128 10.60 7.30 -0.98
CA THR A 128 9.94 8.31 -1.82
C THR A 128 8.42 8.23 -1.70
N MET A 129 7.85 7.02 -1.79
CA MET A 129 6.40 6.83 -1.66
C MET A 129 5.88 7.26 -0.28
N ARG A 130 6.65 7.01 0.79
CA ARG A 130 6.32 7.51 2.13
C ARG A 130 6.20 9.01 2.14
N ASP A 131 7.20 9.71 1.61
CA ASP A 131 7.28 11.16 1.65
C ASP A 131 6.12 11.81 0.85
N GLU A 132 5.78 11.24 -0.31
CA GLU A 132 4.62 11.66 -1.12
C GLU A 132 3.28 11.45 -0.39
N HIS A 133 3.09 10.26 0.21
CA HIS A 133 1.87 9.96 0.96
C HIS A 133 1.72 10.84 2.20
N LEU A 134 2.85 11.19 2.82
CA LEU A 134 2.90 12.06 4.00
C LEU A 134 2.52 13.50 3.64
N GLU A 135 3.03 14.02 2.53
CA GLU A 135 2.67 15.33 1.99
C GLU A 135 1.17 15.40 1.69
N TRP A 136 0.64 14.36 1.02
CA TRP A 136 -0.79 14.27 0.73
C TRP A 136 -1.63 14.23 2.00
N ALA A 137 -1.27 13.40 2.98
CA ALA A 137 -1.99 13.28 4.25
C ALA A 137 -2.01 14.62 5.03
N ARG A 138 -0.89 15.34 5.07
CA ARG A 138 -0.79 16.67 5.69
C ARG A 138 -1.68 17.70 4.98
N THR A 139 -1.67 17.66 3.64
CA THR A 139 -2.50 18.55 2.81
C THR A 139 -3.99 18.33 3.11
N VAL A 140 -4.46 17.08 3.08
CA VAL A 140 -5.87 16.78 3.35
C VAL A 140 -6.27 17.12 4.80
N GLN A 141 -5.38 16.90 5.76
CA GLN A 141 -5.63 17.28 7.15
C GLN A 141 -5.77 18.80 7.32
N SER A 142 -4.98 19.60 6.60
CA SER A 142 -5.09 21.06 6.61
C SER A 142 -6.37 21.60 5.95
N MET A 143 -6.95 20.83 5.02
CA MET A 143 -8.20 21.15 4.33
C MET A 143 -9.45 20.75 5.13
N THR A 144 -9.28 19.89 6.14
CA THR A 144 -10.40 19.44 6.98
C THR A 144 -10.59 20.42 8.15
N PRO A 145 -11.70 21.18 8.22
CA PRO A 145 -11.92 22.12 9.32
C PRO A 145 -12.00 21.36 10.65
N ARG A 146 -11.21 21.81 11.64
CA ARG A 146 -11.27 21.28 13.01
C ARG A 146 -12.62 21.69 13.64
N PRO A 147 -13.38 20.76 14.25
CA PRO A 147 -14.68 21.05 14.86
C PRO A 147 -14.57 22.01 16.04
#